data_AF-A0A7M7P1E6-F1
#
_entry.id   AF-A0A7M7P1E6-F1
#
_cell.length_a   1.000
_cell.length_b   1.000
_cell.length_c   1.000
_cell.angle_alpha   90.00
_cell.angle_beta   90.00
_cell.angle_gamma   90.00
#
_symmetry.space_group_name_H-M   'P 1'
#
loop_
_entity.id
_entity.type
_entity.pdbx_description
1 polymer ?
#
loop_
_entity_poly.entity_id
_entity_poly.type
_entity_poly.pdbx_seq_one_letter_code
_entity_poly.pdbx_strand_id
1 'polypeptide(L)'
;MNPSIIRTRYRRFRTKKAIKRFNVDVSKYSGILSIPCLGMRLSEVMKAFYLFKGKKPKMVCMNNKHFQSVIDFWRSTGAINKELSTGFYMVSMAIQLCDEIDLYGFWPFSSRFESSKTDVAYHYFDNIRADTAVKAHAMNQEFSIIVQLHNLGIAKLNIGAC
;
A
#
# COMPACT_ATOMS: atom_id res chain seq x y z
N MET A 1 -6.40 -0.18 -2.82
CA MET A 1 -5.82 -0.64 -4.10
C MET A 1 -4.72 0.33 -4.53
N ASN A 2 -3.54 -0.16 -4.93
CA ASN A 2 -2.47 0.69 -5.47
C ASN A 2 -2.87 1.28 -6.84
N PRO A 3 -2.78 2.61 -7.06
CA PRO A 3 -3.09 3.24 -8.34
C PRO A 3 -2.28 2.72 -9.54
N SER A 4 -1.07 2.16 -9.34
CA SER A 4 -0.29 1.55 -10.43
C SER A 4 -1.07 0.44 -11.14
N ILE A 5 -1.86 -0.35 -10.40
CA ILE A 5 -2.69 -1.45 -10.94
C ILE A 5 -3.75 -0.91 -11.91
N ILE A 6 -4.35 0.25 -11.63
CA ILE A 6 -5.30 0.90 -12.54
C ILE A 6 -4.62 1.23 -13.87
N ARG A 7 -3.40 1.76 -13.80
CA ARG A 7 -2.64 2.19 -14.99
C ARG A 7 -2.14 1.02 -15.82
N THR A 8 -1.57 0.00 -15.19
CA THR A 8 -0.93 -1.13 -15.86
C THR A 8 -1.95 -2.20 -16.23
N ARG A 9 -2.51 -2.88 -15.22
CA ARG A 9 -3.40 -4.04 -15.41
C ARG A 9 -4.72 -3.67 -16.07
N TYR A 10 -5.31 -2.52 -15.70
CA TYR A 10 -6.60 -2.07 -16.22
C TYR A 10 -6.48 -0.93 -17.24
N ARG A 11 -5.27 -0.60 -17.71
CA ARG A 11 -5.00 0.36 -18.79
C ARG A 11 -5.78 1.69 -18.64
N ARG A 12 -5.87 2.23 -17.42
CA ARG A 12 -6.62 3.44 -17.07
C ARG A 12 -8.10 3.40 -17.50
N PHE A 13 -8.67 2.20 -17.58
CA PHE A 13 -10.03 1.96 -18.05
C PHE A 13 -10.32 2.48 -19.47
N ARG A 14 -9.30 2.56 -20.33
CA ARG A 14 -9.44 3.07 -21.71
C ARG A 14 -10.35 2.23 -22.63
N THR A 15 -10.68 0.99 -22.26
CA THR A 15 -11.49 0.08 -23.09
C THR A 15 -12.58 -0.62 -22.28
N LYS A 16 -13.69 -0.95 -22.94
CA LYS A 16 -14.78 -1.77 -22.34
C LYS A 16 -14.26 -3.11 -21.82
N LYS A 17 -13.30 -3.74 -22.52
CA LYS A 17 -12.65 -4.99 -22.10
C LYS A 17 -11.92 -4.81 -20.76
N ALA A 18 -11.20 -3.70 -20.57
CA ALA A 18 -10.51 -3.43 -19.32
C ALA A 18 -11.48 -3.18 -18.14
N ILE A 19 -12.59 -2.47 -18.40
CA ILE A 19 -13.65 -2.24 -17.40
C ILE A 19 -14.34 -3.54 -17.01
N LYS A 20 -14.67 -4.40 -17.99
CA LYS A 20 -15.25 -5.73 -17.73
C LYS A 20 -14.30 -6.59 -16.91
N ARG A 21 -13.02 -6.62 -17.26
CA ARG A 21 -11.99 -7.35 -16.50
C ARG A 21 -11.86 -6.83 -15.07
N PHE A 22 -11.84 -5.51 -14.87
CA PHE A 22 -11.81 -4.90 -13.54
C PHE A 22 -12.98 -5.36 -12.67
N ASN A 23 -14.20 -5.33 -13.20
CA ASN A 23 -15.38 -5.78 -12.48
C ASN A 23 -15.31 -7.28 -12.15
N VAL A 24 -14.89 -8.13 -13.08
CA VAL A 24 -14.72 -9.57 -12.85
C VAL A 24 -13.64 -9.85 -11.80
N ASP A 25 -12.48 -9.21 -11.91
CA ASP A 25 -11.36 -9.45 -11.00
C ASP A 25 -11.66 -8.93 -9.59
N VAL A 26 -12.25 -7.75 -9.46
CA VAL A 26 -12.58 -7.16 -8.15
C VAL A 26 -13.76 -7.89 -7.49
N SER A 27 -14.73 -8.38 -8.25
CA SER A 27 -15.89 -9.09 -7.68
C SER A 27 -15.57 -10.47 -7.07
N LYS A 28 -14.35 -10.97 -7.26
CA LYS A 28 -13.87 -12.20 -6.60
C LYS A 28 -13.60 -12.00 -5.11
N TYR A 29 -13.42 -10.76 -4.68
CA TYR A 29 -13.10 -10.44 -3.30
C TYR A 29 -14.35 -10.12 -2.49
N SER A 30 -14.32 -10.43 -1.20
CA SER A 30 -15.34 -10.05 -0.22
C SER A 30 -14.82 -8.93 0.68
N GLY A 31 -15.67 -8.41 1.57
CA GLY A 31 -15.28 -7.39 2.54
C GLY A 31 -15.18 -5.99 1.94
N ILE A 32 -14.11 -5.27 2.29
CA ILE A 32 -13.91 -3.86 1.99
C ILE A 32 -12.69 -3.67 1.09
N LEU A 33 -12.87 -2.97 -0.02
CA LEU A 33 -11.75 -2.50 -0.84
C LEU A 33 -11.49 -1.03 -0.51
N SER A 34 -10.55 -0.81 0.41
CA SER A 34 -10.11 0.52 0.80
C SER A 34 -9.14 1.11 -0.24
N ILE A 35 -9.36 2.37 -0.63
CA ILE A 35 -8.54 3.09 -1.60
C ILE A 35 -8.17 4.47 -1.05
N PRO A 36 -6.89 4.89 -1.15
CA PRO A 36 -6.48 6.23 -0.78
C PRO A 36 -7.06 7.25 -1.77
N CYS A 37 -8.08 8.00 -1.35
CA CYS A 37 -8.77 9.00 -2.18
C CYS A 37 -8.13 10.39 -2.02
N LEU A 38 -6.80 10.48 -2.10
CA LEU A 38 -6.02 11.69 -1.84
C LEU A 38 -5.08 12.05 -3.01
N GLY A 39 -4.86 13.35 -3.22
CA GLY A 39 -3.82 13.91 -4.08
C GLY A 39 -4.03 13.76 -5.60
N MET A 40 -2.93 13.91 -6.37
CA MET A 40 -2.91 13.96 -7.84
C MET A 40 -3.51 12.72 -8.56
N ARG A 41 -3.78 11.65 -7.83
CA ARG A 41 -4.29 10.37 -8.37
C ARG A 41 -5.78 10.17 -8.13
N LEU A 42 -6.46 11.19 -7.59
CA LEU A 42 -7.90 11.16 -7.30
C LEU A 42 -8.73 10.82 -8.54
N SER A 43 -8.37 11.33 -9.73
CA SER A 43 -9.12 11.06 -10.96
C SER A 43 -9.13 9.58 -11.38
N GLU A 44 -8.03 8.85 -11.18
CA GLU A 44 -7.94 7.42 -11.48
C GLU A 44 -8.73 6.60 -10.45
N VAL A 45 -8.60 6.96 -9.17
CA VAL A 45 -9.32 6.32 -8.06
C VAL A 45 -10.82 6.50 -8.21
N MET A 46 -11.29 7.72 -8.46
CA MET A 46 -12.72 8.02 -8.64
C MET A 46 -13.32 7.28 -9.84
N LYS A 47 -12.56 7.11 -10.93
CA LYS A 47 -12.98 6.25 -12.04
C LYS A 47 -13.18 4.80 -11.61
N ALA A 48 -12.29 4.26 -10.77
CA ALA A 48 -12.44 2.91 -10.26
C ALA A 48 -13.74 2.76 -9.43
N PHE A 49 -14.07 3.73 -8.57
CA PHE A 49 -15.34 3.75 -7.83
C PHE A 49 -16.54 3.78 -8.77
N TYR A 50 -16.55 4.71 -9.72
CA TYR A 50 -17.69 4.91 -10.61
C TYR A 50 -17.96 3.70 -11.53
N LEU A 51 -16.88 3.07 -12.00
CA LEU A 51 -16.93 1.96 -12.97
C LEU A 51 -17.15 0.60 -12.33
N PHE A 52 -17.01 0.48 -11.02
CA PHE A 52 -17.33 -0.74 -10.31
C PHE A 52 -18.84 -0.89 -10.16
N LYS A 53 -19.37 -2.02 -10.61
CA LYS A 53 -20.80 -2.39 -10.58
C LYS A 53 -21.04 -3.70 -9.82
N GLY A 54 -19.99 -4.28 -9.22
CA GLY A 54 -20.11 -5.47 -8.39
C GLY A 54 -20.80 -5.18 -7.06
N LYS A 55 -21.45 -6.20 -6.47
CA LYS A 55 -22.07 -6.10 -5.14
C LYS A 55 -21.03 -6.19 -4.00
N LYS A 56 -19.90 -6.86 -4.23
CA LYS A 56 -18.80 -7.05 -3.29
C LYS A 56 -17.45 -7.00 -4.02
N PRO A 57 -16.37 -6.52 -3.39
CA PRO A 57 -16.31 -5.91 -2.07
C PRO A 57 -16.94 -4.50 -2.04
N LYS A 58 -17.25 -4.00 -0.85
CA LYS A 58 -17.65 -2.60 -0.67
C LYS A 58 -16.43 -1.72 -0.90
N MET A 59 -16.46 -0.88 -1.93
CA MET A 59 -15.40 0.10 -2.15
C MET A 59 -15.57 1.25 -1.15
N VAL A 60 -14.49 1.59 -0.44
CA VAL A 60 -14.50 2.70 0.53
C VAL A 60 -13.28 3.59 0.33
N CYS A 61 -13.48 4.89 0.47
CA CYS A 61 -12.37 5.83 0.56
C CYS A 61 -11.79 5.78 1.98
N MET A 62 -10.46 5.82 2.07
CA MET A 62 -9.78 6.04 3.35
C MET A 62 -10.22 7.38 3.95
N ASN A 63 -10.31 7.46 5.28
CA ASN A 63 -10.70 8.68 5.98
C ASN A 63 -9.58 9.73 5.86
N ASN A 64 -9.86 10.82 5.14
CA ASN A 64 -8.88 11.87 4.87
C ASN A 64 -8.41 12.61 6.12
N LYS A 65 -9.31 12.83 7.11
CA LYS A 65 -8.95 13.50 8.36
C LYS A 65 -8.01 12.63 9.19
N HIS A 66 -8.31 11.33 9.26
CA HIS A 66 -7.45 10.37 9.96
C HIS A 66 -6.10 10.19 9.24
N PHE A 67 -6.08 10.17 7.90
CA PHE A 67 -4.83 10.12 7.15
C PHE A 67 -3.95 11.35 7.45
N GLN A 68 -4.56 12.53 7.50
CA GLN A 68 -3.84 13.76 7.85
C GLN A 68 -3.33 13.72 9.30
N SER A 69 -4.14 13.27 10.26
CA SER A 69 -3.69 13.19 11.66
C SER A 69 -2.52 12.22 11.85
N VAL A 70 -2.50 11.11 11.10
CA VAL A 70 -1.35 10.18 11.10
C VAL A 70 -0.10 10.85 10.50
N ILE A 71 -0.25 11.61 9.41
CA ILE A 71 0.88 12.40 8.86
C ILE A 71 1.43 13.37 9.91
N ASP A 72 0.54 14.13 10.55
CA ASP A 72 0.95 15.17 11.49
C ASP A 72 1.65 14.57 12.72
N PHE A 73 1.15 13.44 13.22
CA PHE A 73 1.79 12.68 14.31
C PHE A 73 3.23 12.30 13.95
N TRP A 74 3.45 11.58 12.84
CA TRP A 74 4.79 11.11 12.47
C TRP A 74 5.75 12.23 12.06
N ARG A 75 5.24 13.37 11.60
CA ARG A 75 6.05 14.58 11.39
C ARG A 75 6.47 15.21 12.71
N SER A 76 5.58 15.25 13.70
CA SER A 76 5.87 15.84 15.01
C SER A 76 6.96 15.09 15.79
N THR A 77 7.12 13.79 15.54
CA THR A 77 8.21 13.00 16.14
C THR A 77 9.57 13.24 15.46
N GLY A 78 9.60 13.96 14.33
CA GLY A 78 10.78 14.14 13.50
C GLY A 78 11.23 12.86 12.76
N ALA A 79 10.49 11.76 12.88
CA ALA A 79 10.89 10.47 12.34
C ALA A 79 10.72 10.37 10.81
N ILE A 80 9.77 11.14 10.23
CA ILE A 80 9.49 11.13 8.79
C ILE A 80 9.38 12.55 8.25
N ASN A 81 10.17 12.85 7.21
CA ASN A 81 10.24 14.17 6.57
C ASN A 81 9.69 14.20 5.12
N LYS A 82 9.12 13.09 4.63
CA LYS A 82 8.49 12.98 3.30
C LYS A 82 7.01 12.56 3.38
N GLU A 83 6.37 12.40 2.23
CA GLU A 83 5.02 11.82 2.14
C GLU A 83 5.00 10.39 2.69
N LEU A 84 4.03 10.08 3.56
CA LEU A 84 3.79 8.73 4.06
C LEU A 84 3.31 7.79 2.96
N SER A 85 3.84 6.57 2.93
CA SER A 85 3.29 5.52 2.10
C SER A 85 1.92 5.06 2.60
N THR A 86 1.09 4.53 1.69
CA THR A 86 -0.17 3.88 2.07
C THR A 86 0.07 2.69 3.00
N GLY A 87 1.18 1.97 2.84
CA GLY A 87 1.53 0.84 3.70
C GLY A 87 1.75 1.28 5.14
N PHE A 88 2.56 2.32 5.36
CA PHE A 88 2.86 2.82 6.70
C PHE A 88 1.65 3.46 7.39
N TYR A 89 0.79 4.14 6.63
CA TYR A 89 -0.52 4.57 7.14
C TYR A 89 -1.36 3.39 7.63
N MET A 90 -1.41 2.27 6.88
CA MET A 90 -2.15 1.08 7.29
C MET A 90 -1.56 0.46 8.57
N VAL A 91 -0.24 0.46 8.74
CA VAL A 91 0.40 0.03 10.00
C VAL A 91 -0.04 0.93 11.16
N SER A 92 0.02 2.25 10.97
CA SER A 92 -0.40 3.22 12.00
C SER A 92 -1.88 3.08 12.38
N MET A 93 -2.73 2.74 11.41
CA MET A 93 -4.15 2.48 11.64
C MET A 93 -4.35 1.14 12.38
N ALA A 94 -3.60 0.10 12.03
CA ALA A 94 -3.69 -1.21 12.68
C ALA A 94 -3.28 -1.13 14.16
N ILE A 95 -2.25 -0.37 14.50
CA ILE A 95 -1.81 -0.13 15.89
C ILE A 95 -2.93 0.45 16.77
N GLN A 96 -3.88 1.17 16.18
CA GLN A 96 -5.00 1.76 16.92
C GLN A 96 -6.23 0.84 17.01
N LEU A 97 -6.28 -0.23 16.22
CA LEU A 97 -7.50 -1.03 16.00
C LEU A 97 -7.35 -2.52 16.30
N CYS A 98 -6.13 -3.05 16.30
CA CYS A 98 -5.85 -4.47 16.39
C CYS A 98 -5.07 -4.78 17.68
N ASP A 99 -5.41 -5.87 18.34
CA ASP A 99 -4.67 -6.37 19.51
C ASP A 99 -3.30 -6.95 19.10
N GLU A 100 -3.23 -7.59 17.94
CA GLU A 100 -2.02 -8.19 17.36
C GLU A 100 -1.88 -7.83 15.88
N ILE A 101 -0.64 -7.63 15.44
CA ILE A 101 -0.33 -7.15 14.09
C ILE A 101 0.84 -7.93 13.51
N ASP A 102 0.57 -8.73 12.47
CA ASP A 102 1.60 -9.36 11.64
C ASP A 102 1.75 -8.61 10.31
N LEU A 103 2.97 -8.14 10.06
CA LEU A 103 3.34 -7.39 8.87
C LEU A 103 4.09 -8.28 7.88
N TYR A 104 3.63 -8.29 6.64
CA TYR A 104 4.24 -9.03 5.53
C TYR A 104 4.49 -8.12 4.33
N GLY A 105 5.55 -8.42 3.57
CA GLY A 105 5.87 -7.69 2.34
C GLY A 105 6.38 -6.26 2.55
N PHE A 106 6.72 -5.89 3.79
CA PHE A 106 7.41 -4.64 4.10
C PHE A 106 8.91 -4.84 3.93
N TRP A 107 9.41 -4.60 2.72
CA TRP A 107 10.84 -4.69 2.40
C TRP A 107 11.19 -3.66 1.31
N PRO A 108 11.78 -2.51 1.66
CA PRO A 108 12.03 -1.44 0.70
C PRO A 108 13.35 -1.60 -0.08
N PHE A 109 14.03 -2.75 0.04
CA PHE A 109 15.36 -2.98 -0.54
C PHE A 109 15.29 -3.90 -1.76
N SER A 110 16.27 -3.75 -2.66
CA SER A 110 16.33 -4.49 -3.92
C SER A 110 16.99 -5.86 -3.81
N SER A 111 17.43 -6.27 -2.63
CA SER A 111 18.12 -7.55 -2.38
C SER A 111 17.49 -8.24 -1.19
N ARG A 112 17.50 -9.59 -1.17
CA ARG A 112 17.04 -10.35 0.00
C ARG A 112 17.90 -10.07 1.24
N PHE A 113 17.35 -10.37 2.41
CA PHE A 113 18.04 -10.33 3.71
C PHE A 113 19.01 -11.51 3.94
N GLU A 114 19.28 -12.33 2.91
CA GLU A 114 20.11 -13.53 3.03
C GLU A 114 21.57 -13.27 2.58
N SER A 115 22.46 -14.21 2.88
CA SER A 115 23.88 -14.16 2.50
C SER A 115 24.11 -14.13 0.98
N SER A 116 23.14 -14.62 0.20
CA SER A 116 23.11 -14.47 -1.24
C SER A 116 22.47 -13.13 -1.64
N LYS A 117 23.20 -12.34 -2.45
CA LYS A 117 22.69 -11.10 -3.05
C LYS A 117 21.72 -11.40 -4.19
N THR A 118 20.59 -12.04 -3.88
CA THR A 118 19.52 -12.26 -4.85
C THR A 118 18.67 -11.01 -4.97
N ASP A 119 18.54 -10.51 -6.20
CA ASP A 119 17.70 -9.36 -6.52
C ASP A 119 16.22 -9.66 -6.23
N VAL A 120 15.52 -8.66 -5.70
CA VAL A 120 14.10 -8.70 -5.36
C VAL A 120 13.39 -7.60 -6.15
N ALA A 121 12.29 -7.99 -6.81
CA ALA A 121 11.42 -7.03 -7.48
C ALA A 121 10.72 -6.10 -6.47
N TYR A 122 10.46 -4.87 -6.89
CA TYR A 122 9.82 -3.84 -6.07
C TYR A 122 8.40 -4.21 -5.63
N HIS A 123 7.65 -4.90 -6.49
CA HIS A 123 6.37 -5.50 -6.10
C HIS A 123 6.42 -7.02 -6.29
N TYR A 124 5.70 -7.75 -5.43
CA TYR A 124 5.60 -9.21 -5.51
C TYR A 124 4.84 -9.74 -6.74
N PHE A 125 4.13 -8.86 -7.46
CA PHE A 125 3.26 -9.21 -8.60
C PHE A 125 3.77 -8.71 -9.95
N ASP A 126 4.92 -8.05 -9.98
CA ASP A 126 5.55 -7.57 -11.22
C ASP A 126 7.09 -7.67 -11.14
N ASN A 127 7.76 -7.34 -12.25
CA ASN A 127 9.22 -7.40 -12.36
C ASN A 127 9.84 -5.99 -12.34
N ILE A 128 9.19 -5.01 -11.71
CA ILE A 128 9.75 -3.65 -11.60
C ILE A 128 10.94 -3.69 -10.65
N ARG A 129 12.08 -3.14 -11.05
CA ARG A 129 13.26 -3.02 -10.18
C ARG A 129 13.11 -1.81 -9.26
N ALA A 130 13.54 -1.93 -8.00
CA ALA A 130 13.34 -0.88 -6.99
C ALA A 130 14.11 0.42 -7.28
N ASP A 131 15.21 0.35 -8.03
CA ASP A 131 15.97 1.51 -8.52
C ASP A 131 15.18 2.35 -9.53
N THR A 132 14.32 1.71 -10.33
CA THR A 132 13.45 2.38 -11.32
C THR A 132 12.13 2.90 -10.73
N ALA A 133 11.82 2.57 -9.48
CA ALA A 133 10.58 3.00 -8.84
C ALA A 133 10.64 4.48 -8.42
N VAL A 134 9.57 5.24 -8.67
CA VAL A 134 9.46 6.64 -8.24
C VAL A 134 9.47 6.71 -6.72
N LYS A 135 10.53 7.32 -6.15
CA LYS A 135 10.72 7.43 -4.69
C LYS A 135 10.00 8.66 -4.13
N ALA A 136 8.66 8.62 -4.11
CA ALA A 136 7.82 9.65 -3.50
C ALA A 136 7.86 9.62 -1.96
N HIS A 137 8.08 8.43 -1.39
CA HIS A 137 8.03 8.16 0.05
C HIS A 137 9.43 7.94 0.64
N ALA A 138 9.59 8.19 1.94
CA ALA A 138 10.80 7.82 2.68
C ALA A 138 10.71 6.37 3.18
N MET A 139 10.59 5.41 2.26
CA MET A 139 10.36 3.99 2.57
C MET A 139 11.39 3.39 3.54
N ASN A 140 12.65 3.85 3.50
CA ASN A 140 13.69 3.40 4.42
C ASN A 140 13.47 3.91 5.86
N GLN A 141 13.00 5.16 6.02
CA GLN A 141 12.66 5.73 7.33
C GLN A 141 11.44 5.02 7.91
N GLU A 142 10.39 4.84 7.08
CA GLU A 142 9.20 4.07 7.45
C GLU A 142 9.55 2.65 7.89
N PHE A 143 10.42 1.96 7.14
CA PHE A 143 10.87 0.62 7.49
C PHE A 143 11.68 0.60 8.80
N SER A 144 12.56 1.57 9.04
CA SER A 144 13.29 1.67 10.31
C SER A 144 12.34 1.77 11.51
N ILE A 145 11.27 2.56 11.39
CA ILE A 145 10.25 2.66 12.42
C ILE A 145 9.50 1.33 12.59
N ILE A 146 9.16 0.64 11.50
CA ILE A 146 8.52 -0.69 11.58
C ILE A 146 9.43 -1.70 12.31
N VAL A 147 10.73 -1.67 12.07
CA VAL A 147 11.70 -2.51 12.81
C VAL A 147 11.73 -2.14 14.30
N GLN A 148 11.66 -0.85 14.65
CA GLN A 148 11.57 -0.44 16.06
C GLN A 148 10.27 -0.94 16.71
N LEU A 149 9.14 -0.81 16.02
CA LEU A 149 7.85 -1.35 16.48
C LEU A 149 7.92 -2.87 16.69
N HIS A 150 8.67 -3.58 15.84
CA HIS A 150 8.94 -5.00 16.01
C HIS A 150 9.77 -5.33 17.24
N ASN A 151 10.87 -4.61 17.44
CA ASN A 151 11.73 -4.82 18.60
C ASN A 151 11.04 -4.48 19.92
N LEU A 152 10.06 -3.57 19.90
CA LEU A 152 9.22 -3.21 21.05
C LEU A 152 8.04 -4.17 21.28
N GLY A 153 7.83 -5.16 20.41
CA GLY A 153 6.70 -6.09 20.51
C GLY A 153 5.34 -5.49 20.12
N ILE A 154 5.32 -4.32 19.49
CA ILE A 154 4.07 -3.63 19.06
C ILE A 154 3.52 -4.25 17.75
N ALA A 155 4.40 -4.69 16.86
CA ALA A 155 4.00 -5.35 15.60
C ALA A 155 5.03 -6.39 15.19
N LYS A 156 4.60 -7.56 14.71
CA LYS A 156 5.52 -8.60 14.23
C LYS A 156 5.87 -8.39 12.76
N LEU A 157 7.12 -8.07 12.47
CA LEU A 157 7.62 -7.93 11.10
C LEU A 157 8.14 -9.28 10.57
N ASN A 158 7.51 -9.80 9.52
CA ASN A 158 7.89 -11.06 8.88
C ASN A 158 8.64 -10.81 7.56
N ILE A 159 9.96 -11.06 7.57
CA ILE A 159 10.87 -10.85 6.42
C ILE A 159 11.43 -12.14 5.80
N GLY A 160 11.15 -13.30 6.40
CA GLY A 160 11.63 -14.61 5.96
C GLY A 160 10.54 -15.47 5.32
N ALA A 161 10.92 -16.69 4.94
CA ALA A 161 9.97 -17.74 4.60
C ALA A 161 9.08 -18.06 5.82
N CYS A 162 7.80 -18.37 5.55
CA CYS A 162 6.81 -18.78 6.55
C CYS A 162 6.66 -20.29 6.56
#